data_AF-A0A7H0LPR2-F1
#
_entry.id   AF-A0A7H0LPR2-F1
#
_cell.length_a   1.000
_cell.length_b   1.000
_cell.length_c   1.000
_cell.angle_alpha   90.00
_cell.angle_beta   90.00
_cell.angle_gamma   90.00
#
_symmetry.space_group_name_H-M   'P 1'
#
loop_
_entity.id
_entity.type
_entity.pdbx_description
1 polymer ?
#
loop_
_entity_poly.entity_id
_entity_poly.type
_entity_poly.pdbx_seq_one_letter_code
_entity_poly.pdbx_strand_id
1 'polypeptide(L)' 'MTRTLVELLHIAAGVVATALIASLAVWAVPAAGRTIWWVAYFSMLAVAFMGIRPLRMAWKADRARRNGANPNE' A
#
# COMPACT_ATOMS: atom_id res chain seq x y z
N MET A 1 -10.12 13.24 -7.04
CA MET A 1 -10.36 11.79 -6.97
C MET A 1 -9.36 10.96 -7.76
N THR A 2 -8.83 11.43 -8.90
CA THR A 2 -7.84 10.70 -9.74
C THR A 2 -6.51 10.40 -9.03
N ARG A 3 -5.99 11.31 -8.21
CA ARG A 3 -4.72 11.12 -7.49
C ARG A 3 -4.77 9.94 -6.50
N THR A 4 -5.89 9.79 -5.80
CA THR A 4 -6.13 8.71 -4.84
C THR A 4 -6.17 7.33 -5.51
N LEU A 5 -6.72 7.24 -6.73
CA LEU A 5 -6.77 6.00 -7.51
C LEU A 5 -5.37 5.57 -7.96
N VAL A 6 -4.56 6.52 -8.42
CA VAL A 6 -3.18 6.26 -8.86
C VAL A 6 -2.29 5.86 -7.69
N GLU A 7 -2.47 6.47 -6.51
CA GLU A 7 -1.75 6.07 -5.30
C GLU A 7 -2.16 4.67 -4.82
N LEU A 8 -3.45 4.33 -4.90
CA LEU A 8 -3.92 2.98 -4.59
C LEU A 8 -3.35 1.94 -5.57
N LEU A 9 -3.32 2.28 -6.87
CA LEU A 9 -2.74 1.46 -7.92
C LEU A 9 -1.23 1.25 -7.70
N HIS A 10 -0.52 2.26 -7.19
CA HIS A 10 0.92 2.16 -6.91
C HIS A 10 1.20 1.21 -5.74
N ILE A 11 0.38 1.24 -4.69
CA ILE A 11 0.47 0.29 -3.56
C ILE A 11 0.16 -1.12 -4.06
N ALA A 12 -0.92 -1.28 -4.83
CA ALA A 12 -1.29 -2.57 -5.42
C ALA A 12 -0.18 -3.11 -6.33
N ALA A 13 0.42 -2.25 -7.16
CA ALA A 13 1.54 -2.62 -8.03
C ALA A 13 2.77 -3.08 -7.24
N GLY A 14 3.11 -2.42 -6.13
CA GLY A 14 4.20 -2.84 -5.26
C GLY A 14 3.97 -4.20 -4.60
N VAL A 15 2.75 -4.46 -4.13
CA VAL A 15 2.36 -5.76 -3.55
C VAL A 15 2.40 -6.86 -4.62
N VAL A 16 1.85 -6.60 -5.80
CA VAL A 16 1.86 -7.56 -6.92
C VAL A 16 3.29 -7.85 -7.39
N ALA A 17 4.13 -6.83 -7.55
CA ALA A 17 5.53 -7.00 -7.92
C ALA A 17 6.29 -7.85 -6.90
N THR A 18 6.06 -7.61 -5.60
CA THR A 18 6.66 -8.41 -4.52
C THR A 18 6.19 -9.87 -4.59
N ALA A 19 4.90 -10.12 -4.85
CA ALA A 19 4.34 -11.46 -4.97
C ALA A 19 4.95 -12.24 -6.15
N LEU A 20 5.16 -11.55 -7.28
CA LEU A 20 5.76 -12.12 -8.49
C LEU A 20 7.22 -12.51 -8.23
N ILE A 21 8.01 -11.60 -7.64
CA ILE A 21 9.41 -11.86 -7.32
C ILE A 21 9.52 -13.03 -6.32
N ALA A 22 8.67 -13.06 -5.29
CA ALA A 22 8.65 -14.15 -4.33
C ALA A 22 8.28 -15.49 -4.97
N SER A 23 7.28 -15.51 -5.87
CA SER A 23 6.91 -16.71 -6.63
C SER A 23 8.05 -17.21 -7.51
N LEU A 24 8.74 -16.31 -8.23
CA LEU A 24 9.92 -16.67 -9.02
C LEU A 24 11.05 -17.24 -8.15
N ALA A 25 11.30 -16.63 -6.99
CA ALA A 25 12.33 -17.09 -6.06
C ALA A 25 12.01 -18.47 -5.47
N VAL A 26 10.74 -18.75 -5.14
CA VAL A 26 10.28 -20.07 -4.69
C VAL A 26 10.43 -21.11 -5.78
N TRP A 27 10.14 -20.75 -7.04
CA TRP A 27 10.33 -21.64 -8.17
C TRP A 27 11.80 -21.98 -8.41
N ALA A 28 12.70 -21.00 -8.25
CA ALA A 28 14.14 -21.21 -8.39
C ALA A 28 14.76 -21.99 -7.22
N VAL A 29 14.29 -21.77 -5.99
CA VAL A 29 14.84 -22.42 -4.78
C VAL A 29 13.70 -22.95 -3.88
N PRO A 30 13.09 -24.09 -4.23
CA PRO A 30 11.91 -24.61 -3.52
C PRO A 30 12.18 -24.91 -2.05
N ALA A 31 13.39 -25.37 -1.72
CA ALA A 31 13.82 -25.69 -0.36
C ALA A 31 13.77 -24.48 0.60
N ALA A 32 13.95 -23.26 0.08
CA ALA A 32 13.90 -22.02 0.85
C ALA A 32 12.51 -21.35 0.83
N GLY A 33 11.50 -21.99 0.22
CA GLY A 33 10.23 -21.35 -0.11
C GLY A 33 9.50 -20.75 1.08
N ARG A 34 9.59 -21.38 2.27
CA ARG A 34 8.96 -20.86 3.48
C ARG A 34 9.58 -19.53 3.94
N THR A 35 10.90 -19.43 3.93
CA THR A 35 11.61 -18.20 4.31
C THR A 35 11.34 -17.09 3.30
N ILE A 36 11.32 -17.41 2.00
CA ILE A 36 11.03 -16.47 0.92
C ILE A 36 9.63 -15.87 1.10
N TRP A 37 8.62 -16.71 1.37
CA TRP A 37 7.27 -16.24 1.63
C TRP A 37 7.15 -15.37 2.89
N TRP A 38 7.89 -15.70 3.97
CA TRP A 38 7.93 -14.86 5.17
C TRP A 38 8.46 -13.45 4.87
N VAL A 39 9.57 -13.35 4.14
CA VAL A 39 10.15 -12.06 3.73
C VAL A 39 9.21 -11.31 2.78
N ALA A 40 8.57 -12.02 1.85
CA ALA A 40 7.59 -11.45 0.94
C ALA A 40 6.40 -10.86 1.70
N TYR A 41 5.86 -11.59 2.68
CA TYR A 41 4.77 -11.10 3.54
C TYR A 41 5.17 -9.84 4.31
N PHE A 42 6.34 -9.85 4.95
CA PHE A 42 6.84 -8.66 5.66
C PHE A 42 7.03 -7.46 4.71
N SER A 43 7.53 -7.71 3.49
CA SER A 43 7.73 -6.66 2.49
C SER A 43 6.40 -6.10 1.99
N MET A 44 5.40 -6.95 1.71
CA MET A 44 4.04 -6.51 1.38
C MET A 44 3.43 -5.69 2.50
N LEU A 45 3.63 -6.10 3.77
CA LEU A 45 3.15 -5.36 4.93
C LEU A 45 3.81 -3.98 5.01
N ALA A 46 5.13 -3.89 4.80
CA ALA A 46 5.87 -2.63 4.80
C ALA A 46 5.39 -1.69 3.67
N VAL A 47 5.20 -2.22 2.45
CA VAL A 47 4.64 -1.48 1.31
C VAL A 47 3.24 -0.95 1.62
N ALA A 48 2.38 -1.80 2.19
CA ALA A 48 1.04 -1.39 2.60
C ALA A 48 1.09 -0.27 3.66
N PHE A 49 1.93 -0.39 4.69
CA PHE A 49 2.11 0.63 5.73
C PHE A 49 2.62 1.95 5.16
N MET A 50 3.58 1.90 4.25
CA MET A 50 4.12 3.10 3.58
C MET A 50 3.01 3.80 2.77
N GLY A 51 2.08 3.04 2.21
CA GLY A 51 0.89 3.49 1.50
C GLY A 51 -0.25 4.07 2.36
N ILE A 52 -0.21 3.97 3.69
CA ILE A 52 -1.23 4.54 4.60
C ILE A 52 -1.04 6.07 4.77
N ARG A 53 0.17 6.58 4.56
CA ARG A 53 0.52 8.01 4.74
C ARG A 53 -0.29 8.96 3.83
N PRO A 54 -0.46 8.69 2.52
CA PRO A 54 -1.32 9.46 1.63
C PRO A 54 -2.78 9.48 2.07
N LEU A 55 -3.30 8.35 2.57
CA LEU A 55 -4.68 8.23 3.03
C LEU A 55 -4.94 9.14 4.25
N ARG A 56 -3.98 9.22 5.18
CA ARG A 56 -4.03 10.17 6.31
C ARG A 56 -4.02 11.63 5.85
N MET A 57 -3.25 11.97 4.83
CA MET A 57 -3.21 13.34 4.29
C MET A 57 -4.52 13.70 3.59
N ALA A 58 -5.08 12.80 2.78
CA ALA A 58 -6.38 12.98 2.15
C ALA A 58 -7.50 13.16 3.19
N TRP A 59 -7.51 12.33 4.24
CA TRP A 59 -8.44 12.47 5.37
C TRP A 59 -8.31 13.81 6.10
N LYS A 60 -7.09 14.31 6.27
CA LYS A 60 -6.85 15.60 6.93
C LYS A 60 -7.35 16.76 6.08
N ALA A 61 -7.17 16.69 4.76
CA ALA A 61 -7.69 17.67 3.81
C ALA A 61 -9.23 17.65 3.73
N ASP A 62 -9.84 16.46 3.76
CA ASP A 62 -11.30 16.30 3.71
C ASP A 62 -11.97 16.77 5.01
N ARG A 63 -11.34 16.50 6.17
CA ARG A 63 -11.80 16.98 7.47
C ARG A 63 -11.68 18.50 7.61
N ALA A 64 -10.63 19.11 7.07
CA ALA A 64 -10.47 20.57 7.04
C ALA A 64 -11.55 21.26 6.19
N ARG A 65 -11.94 20.66 5.06
CA ARG A 65 -13.05 21.18 4.23
C ARG A 65 -14.41 21.05 4.90
N ARG A 66 -14.66 19.99 5.67
CA ARG A 66 -15.90 19.84 6.45
C ARG A 66 -16.01 20.87 7.59
N ASN A 67 -14.90 21.21 8.25
CA ASN A 67 -14.90 22.18 9.34
C ASN A 67 -14.96 23.65 8.88
N GLY A 68 -14.53 23.95 7.65
CA GLY A 68 -14.63 25.29 7.07
C GLY A 68 -15.98 25.60 6.39
N ALA A 69 -16.89 24.62 6.32
CA ALA A 69 -18.16 24.71 5.60
C ALA A 69 -19.39 24.96 6.51
N ASN A 70 -19.19 25.37 7.76
CA ASN A 70 -20.24 25.93 8.62
C ASN A 70 -20.07 27.47 8.75
N PRO A 71 -20.50 28.27 7.76
CA PRO A 71 -20.57 29.73 7.88
C PRO A 71 -21.86 30.23 8.55
N ASN A 72 -22.56 29.38 9.31
CA ASN A 72 -23.91 29.65 9.82
C ASN A 72 -24.06 29.40 11.34
N GLU A 73 -23.01 29.72 12.10
CA GLU A 73 -23.10 30.17 13.51
C GLU A 73 -22.71 31.65 13.58
#